data_AF-A0A2D4IUZ9-F1
#
_entry.id   AF-A0A2D4IUZ9-F1
#
_cell.length_a   1.000
_cell.length_b   1.000
_cell.length_c   1.000
_cell.angle_alpha   90.00
_cell.angle_beta   90.00
_cell.angle_gamma   90.00
#
_symmetry.space_group_name_H-M   'P 1'
#
loop_
_entity.id
_entity.type
_entity.pdbx_description
1 polymer ?
#
loop_
_entity_poly.entity_id
_entity_poly.type
_entity_poly.pdbx_seq_one_letter_code
_entity_poly.pdbx_strand_id
1 'polypeptide(L)'
;ANSPLRKDNDVICTTEYSRIVPLENGEIVISLVNGRPGANNFSHSSILREFTKATNIRLHFLRTNTLLGHLISKAQRDPTVTRRYYYSLKDISIGGQCVCHGHADVCAGKTDPDFYRYQCECKHNTCGETCDHCCPGYNQTSW
;
A
#
# COMPACT_ATOMS: atom_id res chain seq x y z
N ALA A 1 10.99 -9.26 -16.33
CA ALA A 1 10.87 -8.53 -15.06
C ALA A 1 11.45 -7.14 -15.28
N ASN A 2 10.85 -6.09 -14.70
CA ASN A 2 11.16 -4.68 -14.91
C ASN A 2 10.65 -4.09 -16.24
N SER A 3 9.35 -4.22 -16.51
CA SER A 3 8.70 -3.46 -17.60
C SER A 3 8.44 -2.01 -17.16
N PRO A 4 8.59 -1.02 -18.04
CA PRO A 4 8.25 0.37 -17.71
C PRO A 4 6.74 0.48 -17.43
N LEU A 5 6.39 1.28 -16.42
CA LEU A 5 5.00 1.63 -16.09
C LEU A 5 4.42 2.46 -17.24
N ARG A 6 3.34 1.98 -17.86
CA ARG A 6 2.66 2.68 -18.97
C ARG A 6 1.31 3.26 -18.55
N LYS A 7 0.62 2.58 -17.62
CA LYS A 7 -0.67 3.00 -17.07
C LYS A 7 -0.61 3.09 -15.55
N ASP A 8 -1.48 3.91 -15.00
CA ASP A 8 -1.56 4.14 -13.56
C ASP A 8 -2.00 2.91 -12.75
N ASN A 9 -2.65 1.92 -13.37
CA ASN A 9 -3.06 0.69 -12.73
C ASN A 9 -2.21 -0.54 -13.10
N ASP A 10 -1.07 -0.34 -13.77
CA ASP A 10 -0.19 -1.46 -14.15
C ASP A 10 0.35 -2.18 -12.91
N VAL A 11 0.30 -3.52 -12.95
CA VAL A 11 0.92 -4.40 -11.95
C VAL A 11 2.32 -4.76 -12.41
N ILE A 12 3.30 -4.63 -11.50
CA ILE A 12 4.71 -4.83 -11.81
C ILE A 12 5.28 -6.07 -11.13
N CYS A 13 6.30 -6.64 -11.76
CA CYS A 13 7.18 -7.64 -11.17
C CYS A 13 8.61 -7.11 -11.24
N THR A 14 9.20 -6.87 -10.06
CA THR A 14 10.59 -6.43 -9.89
C THR A 14 11.43 -7.54 -9.27
N THR A 15 12.72 -7.55 -9.60
CA THR A 15 13.73 -8.44 -8.99
C THR A 15 14.68 -7.69 -8.06
N GLU A 16 14.52 -6.38 -7.94
CA GLU A 16 15.38 -5.48 -7.16
C GLU A 16 15.51 -5.93 -5.70
N TYR A 17 14.38 -6.21 -5.05
CA TYR A 17 14.29 -6.63 -3.66
C TYR A 17 14.32 -8.15 -3.45
N SER A 18 14.51 -8.93 -4.53
CA SER A 18 14.49 -10.41 -4.46
C SER A 18 15.88 -11.03 -4.46
N ARG A 19 16.93 -10.22 -4.40
CA ARG A 19 18.31 -10.72 -4.26
C ARG A 19 18.53 -11.32 -2.88
N ILE A 20 19.48 -12.25 -2.77
CA ILE A 20 19.78 -12.93 -1.50
C ILE A 20 20.56 -12.06 -0.51
N VAL A 21 21.23 -11.03 -1.01
CA VAL A 21 21.91 -10.02 -0.20
C VAL A 21 21.02 -8.79 -0.16
N PRO A 22 20.82 -8.16 1.02
CA PRO A 22 21.39 -8.50 2.33
C PRO A 22 20.68 -9.68 3.03
N LEU A 23 21.42 -10.43 3.86
CA LEU A 23 20.88 -11.56 4.63
C LEU A 23 20.17 -11.12 5.93
N GLU A 24 20.47 -9.91 6.41
CA GLU A 24 19.93 -9.34 7.64
C GLU A 24 19.52 -7.89 7.39
N ASN A 25 18.51 -7.42 8.14
CA ASN A 25 18.00 -6.06 8.06
C ASN A 25 17.70 -5.59 6.63
N GLY A 26 17.25 -6.50 5.76
CA GLY A 26 16.81 -6.16 4.42
C GLY A 26 15.55 -5.32 4.44
N GLU A 27 15.53 -4.25 3.66
CA GLU A 27 14.40 -3.34 3.54
C GLU A 27 13.79 -3.43 2.14
N ILE A 28 12.46 -3.45 2.09
CA ILE A 28 11.70 -3.46 0.85
C ILE A 28 10.80 -2.22 0.85
N VAL A 29 11.07 -1.30 -0.06
CA VAL A 29 10.29 -0.06 -0.21
C VAL A 29 9.41 -0.18 -1.45
N ILE A 30 8.09 -0.11 -1.25
CA ILE A 30 7.11 -0.17 -2.33
C ILE A 30 6.40 1.17 -2.39
N SER A 31 6.54 1.87 -3.52
CA SER A 31 5.72 3.05 -3.82
C SER A 31 4.67 2.70 -4.86
N LEU A 32 3.39 2.91 -4.51
CA LEU A 32 2.28 2.73 -5.45
C LEU A 32 2.12 3.91 -6.40
N VAL A 33 2.75 5.06 -6.12
CA VAL A 33 2.60 6.30 -6.89
C VAL A 33 3.81 6.57 -7.80
N ASN A 34 5.02 6.37 -7.28
CA ASN A 34 6.25 6.77 -7.99
C ASN A 34 6.41 6.01 -9.30
N GLY A 35 6.83 6.74 -10.35
CA GLY A 35 7.06 6.19 -11.69
C GLY A 35 5.81 5.99 -12.54
N ARG A 36 4.62 6.27 -12.02
CA ARG A 36 3.36 6.22 -12.79
C ARG A 36 3.06 7.55 -13.50
N PRO A 37 2.44 7.54 -14.69
CA PRO A 37 2.13 8.76 -15.43
C PRO A 37 1.32 9.80 -14.65
N GLY A 38 0.34 9.34 -13.85
CA GLY A 38 -0.53 10.17 -13.03
C GLY A 38 0.12 10.75 -11.77
N ALA A 39 1.38 10.40 -11.46
CA ALA A 39 2.05 10.87 -10.25
C ALA A 39 2.21 12.40 -10.21
N ASN A 40 2.50 13.02 -11.36
CA ASN A 40 2.66 14.47 -11.47
C ASN A 40 1.32 15.21 -11.35
N ASN A 41 0.20 14.54 -11.57
CA ASN A 41 -1.13 15.12 -11.49
C ASN A 41 -2.13 14.17 -10.80
N PHE A 42 -1.82 13.84 -9.55
CA PHE A 42 -2.56 12.83 -8.78
C PHE A 42 -4.04 13.20 -8.61
N SER A 43 -4.35 14.48 -8.38
CA SER A 43 -5.72 14.96 -8.17
C SER A 43 -6.64 14.66 -9.37
N HIS A 44 -6.10 14.76 -10.59
CA HIS A 44 -6.86 14.53 -11.83
C HIS A 44 -6.81 13.09 -12.34
N SER A 45 -5.88 12.24 -11.86
CA SER A 45 -5.86 10.83 -12.24
C SER A 45 -6.80 10.00 -11.37
N SER A 46 -8.03 9.79 -11.83
CA SER A 46 -9.00 8.91 -11.17
C SER A 46 -8.50 7.47 -11.07
N ILE A 47 -7.77 6.98 -12.08
CA ILE A 47 -7.21 5.63 -12.12
C ILE A 47 -6.17 5.44 -11.03
N LEU A 48 -5.24 6.40 -10.87
CA LEU A 48 -4.20 6.30 -9.86
C LEU A 48 -4.78 6.41 -8.44
N ARG A 49 -5.72 7.35 -8.24
CA ARG A 49 -6.44 7.49 -6.96
C ARG A 49 -7.08 6.16 -6.56
N GLU A 50 -7.83 5.55 -7.47
CA GLU A 50 -8.48 4.27 -7.21
C GLU A 50 -7.48 3.14 -6.97
N PHE A 51 -6.40 3.08 -7.73
CA PHE A 51 -5.35 2.07 -7.58
C PHE A 51 -4.63 2.15 -6.21
N THR A 52 -4.49 3.35 -5.65
CA THR A 52 -3.84 3.56 -4.34
C THR A 52 -4.77 3.40 -3.14
N LYS A 53 -6.10 3.29 -3.35
CA LYS A 53 -7.04 3.07 -2.25
C LYS A 53 -6.92 1.64 -1.73
N ALA A 54 -6.89 1.51 -0.41
CA ALA A 54 -6.89 0.20 0.25
C ALA A 54 -7.56 0.29 1.62
N THR A 55 -8.24 -0.78 2.00
CA THR A 55 -8.74 -1.00 3.37
C THR A 55 -7.96 -2.12 4.07
N ASN A 56 -7.44 -3.06 3.28
CA ASN A 56 -6.70 -4.22 3.77
C ASN A 56 -5.47 -4.42 2.89
N ILE A 57 -4.33 -4.69 3.53
CA ILE A 57 -3.06 -4.97 2.85
C ILE A 57 -2.60 -6.35 3.29
N ARG A 58 -2.17 -7.18 2.32
CA ARG A 58 -1.73 -8.55 2.57
C ARG A 58 -0.36 -8.78 1.96
N LEU A 59 0.60 -9.17 2.80
CA LEU A 59 1.89 -9.67 2.36
C LEU A 59 1.79 -11.18 2.13
N HIS A 60 2.06 -11.63 0.90
CA HIS A 60 1.97 -13.05 0.52
C HIS A 60 3.33 -13.59 0.10
N PHE A 61 3.99 -14.30 1.01
CA PHE A 61 5.31 -14.89 0.77
C PHE A 61 5.20 -16.30 0.20
N LEU A 62 5.51 -16.46 -1.09
CA LEU A 62 5.36 -17.74 -1.80
C LEU A 62 6.58 -18.65 -1.67
N ARG A 63 7.80 -18.09 -1.69
CA ARG A 63 9.04 -18.87 -1.70
C ARG A 63 10.19 -18.12 -1.02
N THR A 64 10.94 -18.84 -0.17
CA THR A 64 12.17 -18.32 0.46
C THR A 64 13.33 -18.32 -0.53
N ASN A 65 14.16 -17.27 -0.46
CA ASN A 65 15.44 -17.22 -1.15
C ASN A 65 16.41 -18.25 -0.59
N THR A 66 17.08 -18.97 -1.49
CA THR A 66 17.96 -20.10 -1.15
C THR A 66 19.32 -19.91 -1.74
N LEU A 67 20.36 -20.10 -0.92
CA LEU A 67 21.74 -20.16 -1.40
C LEU A 67 21.88 -21.34 -2.36
N LEU A 68 22.61 -21.14 -3.47
CA LEU A 68 22.82 -22.17 -4.50
C LEU A 68 23.37 -23.48 -3.92
N GLY A 69 24.30 -23.40 -2.96
CA GLY A 69 24.89 -24.56 -2.30
C GLY A 69 23.91 -25.40 -1.47
N HIS A 70 22.72 -24.89 -1.15
CA HIS A 70 21.71 -25.58 -0.35
C HIS A 70 20.51 -26.05 -1.19
N LEU A 71 20.53 -25.87 -2.51
CA LEU A 71 19.38 -26.20 -3.37
C LEU A 71 19.02 -27.68 -3.31
N ILE A 72 20.02 -28.57 -3.43
CA ILE A 72 19.82 -30.03 -3.42
C ILE A 72 19.30 -30.47 -2.05
N SER A 73 19.96 -30.07 -0.97
CA SER A 73 19.56 -30.43 0.41
C SER A 73 18.17 -29.90 0.77
N LYS A 74 17.79 -28.70 0.29
CA LYS A 74 16.44 -28.19 0.48
C LYS A 74 15.41 -28.98 -0.32
N ALA A 75 15.72 -29.37 -1.56
CA ALA A 75 14.83 -30.19 -2.38
C ALA A 75 14.62 -31.59 -1.76
N GLN A 76 15.66 -32.16 -1.15
CA GLN A 76 15.62 -33.40 -0.39
C GLN A 76 14.98 -33.25 1.01
N ARG A 77 14.56 -32.04 1.39
CA ARG A 77 13.95 -31.72 2.70
C ARG A 77 14.82 -32.08 3.89
N ASP A 78 16.14 -31.90 3.76
CA ASP A 78 17.06 -32.09 4.86
C ASP A 78 16.70 -31.16 6.04
N PRO A 79 16.42 -31.69 7.24
CA PRO A 79 16.02 -30.91 8.40
C PRO A 79 17.09 -29.89 8.85
N THR A 80 18.37 -30.13 8.58
CA THR A 80 19.47 -29.21 8.95
C THR A 80 19.48 -27.94 8.11
N VAL A 81 18.97 -28.03 6.88
CA VAL A 81 18.93 -26.93 5.90
C VAL A 81 17.57 -26.23 5.93
N THR A 82 16.47 -27.00 5.95
CA THR A 82 15.11 -26.44 5.94
C THR A 82 14.80 -25.58 7.15
N ARG A 83 15.33 -25.91 8.34
CA ARG A 83 15.18 -25.10 9.57
C ARG A 83 15.81 -23.70 9.48
N ARG A 84 16.76 -23.47 8.56
CA ARG A 84 17.44 -22.19 8.41
C ARG A 84 16.68 -21.20 7.50
N TYR A 85 15.71 -21.68 6.73
CA TYR A 85 14.96 -20.85 5.78
C TYR A 85 13.57 -20.54 6.31
N TYR A 86 13.42 -19.36 6.89
CA TYR A 86 12.17 -18.81 7.39
C TYR A 86 12.00 -17.36 6.91
N TYR A 87 10.80 -16.82 7.06
CA TYR A 87 10.55 -15.39 6.88
C TYR A 87 10.62 -14.69 8.24
N SER A 88 11.25 -13.53 8.28
CA SER A 88 11.28 -12.68 9.46
C SER A 88 10.99 -11.25 9.04
N LEU A 89 10.12 -10.59 9.80
CA LEU A 89 9.75 -9.19 9.61
C LEU A 89 9.96 -8.49 10.94
N LYS A 90 10.81 -7.46 10.93
CA LYS A 90 11.09 -6.67 12.13
C LYS A 90 10.07 -5.53 12.30
N ASP A 91 9.74 -4.87 11.20
CA ASP A 91 8.83 -3.72 11.18
C ASP A 91 8.04 -3.70 9.88
N ILE A 92 6.83 -3.16 9.95
CA ILE A 92 5.96 -2.90 8.79
C ILE A 92 5.43 -1.47 8.94
N SER A 93 5.91 -0.58 8.07
CA SER A 93 5.44 0.80 8.01
C SER A 93 4.68 1.04 6.70
N ILE A 94 3.45 1.53 6.81
CA ILE A 94 2.58 1.81 5.68
C ILE A 94 2.19 3.28 5.74
N GLY A 95 2.75 4.07 4.83
CA GLY A 95 2.36 5.46 4.64
C GLY A 95 1.07 5.56 3.83
N GLY A 96 0.10 6.31 4.34
CA GLY A 96 -1.19 6.55 3.68
C GLY A 96 -1.85 7.83 4.16
N GLN A 97 -2.94 8.21 3.51
CA GLN A 97 -3.75 9.37 3.86
C GLN A 97 -5.23 9.00 3.83
N CYS A 98 -6.02 9.61 4.72
CA CYS A 98 -7.47 9.50 4.71
C CYS A 98 -8.07 10.00 3.39
N VAL A 99 -9.10 9.31 2.90
CA VAL A 99 -9.81 9.69 1.68
C VAL A 99 -10.91 10.70 2.04
N CYS A 100 -10.60 11.99 1.88
CA CYS A 100 -11.54 13.09 2.14
C CYS A 100 -11.91 13.89 0.86
N HIS A 101 -11.58 13.35 -0.31
CA HIS A 101 -11.83 13.96 -1.63
C HIS A 101 -11.30 15.40 -1.81
N GLY A 102 -10.33 15.82 -1.00
CA GLY A 102 -9.79 17.19 -1.01
C GLY A 102 -10.60 18.20 -0.20
N HIS A 103 -11.63 17.75 0.52
CA HIS A 103 -12.48 18.59 1.37
C HIS A 103 -12.10 18.55 2.85
N ALA A 104 -11.03 17.85 3.24
CA ALA A 104 -10.47 17.93 4.58
C ALA A 104 -8.94 17.80 4.53
N ASP A 105 -8.29 18.50 5.45
CA ASP A 105 -6.85 18.45 5.74
C ASP A 105 -6.55 17.59 6.97
N VAL A 106 -7.54 17.39 7.85
CA VAL A 106 -7.43 16.59 9.06
C VAL A 106 -8.46 15.46 9.05
N CYS A 107 -8.04 14.27 9.47
CA CYS A 107 -8.94 13.18 9.84
C CYS A 107 -8.68 12.79 11.30
N ALA A 108 -9.72 12.86 12.11
CA ALA A 108 -9.64 12.60 13.55
C ALA A 108 -10.33 11.27 13.89
N GLY A 109 -9.87 10.62 14.97
CA GLY A 109 -10.57 9.47 15.53
C GLY A 109 -11.91 9.91 16.14
N LYS A 110 -12.98 9.18 15.88
CA LYS A 110 -14.29 9.48 16.48
C LYS A 110 -14.21 9.26 18.00
N THR A 111 -14.84 10.13 18.80
CA THR A 111 -14.90 10.08 20.28
C THR A 111 -15.81 8.96 20.83
N ASP A 112 -15.86 7.81 20.16
CA ASP A 112 -16.55 6.58 20.58
C ASP A 112 -15.47 5.53 20.96
N PRO A 113 -15.78 4.43 21.68
CA PRO A 113 -14.75 3.50 22.17
C PRO A 113 -14.03 2.73 21.05
N ASP A 114 -14.44 2.91 19.79
CA ASP A 114 -13.77 2.37 18.61
C ASP A 114 -12.65 3.33 18.13
N PHE A 115 -11.52 3.30 18.84
CA PHE A 115 -10.29 4.08 18.58
C PHE A 115 -9.68 3.92 17.18
N TYR A 116 -10.24 3.10 16.30
CA TYR A 116 -9.70 2.77 14.98
C TYR A 116 -10.49 3.34 13.79
N ARG A 117 -11.56 4.12 14.03
CA ARG A 117 -12.31 4.77 12.96
C ARG A 117 -11.92 6.25 12.85
N TYR A 118 -11.25 6.56 11.75
CA TYR A 118 -10.93 7.93 11.36
C TYR A 118 -12.06 8.51 10.51
N GLN A 119 -12.47 9.73 10.84
CA GLN A 119 -13.46 10.50 10.09
C GLN A 119 -12.83 11.82 9.63
N CYS A 120 -13.13 12.22 8.40
CA CYS A 120 -12.65 13.49 7.86
C CYS A 120 -13.35 14.67 8.54
N GLU A 121 -12.59 15.71 8.90
CA GLU A 121 -13.14 17.00 9.33
C GLU A 121 -13.53 17.82 8.11
N CYS A 122 -14.72 17.54 7.55
CA CYS A 122 -15.15 18.09 6.28
C CYS A 122 -15.28 19.62 6.27
N LYS A 123 -14.77 20.22 5.20
CA LYS A 123 -14.85 21.64 4.85
C LYS A 123 -15.64 21.81 3.55
N HIS A 124 -15.66 23.02 3.01
CA HIS A 124 -16.34 23.35 1.73
C HIS A 124 -17.84 22.98 1.71
N ASN A 125 -18.52 22.99 2.86
CA ASN A 125 -19.93 22.58 3.01
C ASN A 125 -20.23 21.15 2.56
N THR A 126 -19.23 20.26 2.66
CA THR A 126 -19.38 18.83 2.44
C THR A 126 -19.58 18.10 3.77
N CYS A 127 -20.31 17.00 3.73
CA CYS A 127 -20.68 16.17 4.85
C CYS A 127 -20.42 14.69 4.51
N GLY A 128 -20.47 13.82 5.52
CA GLY A 128 -20.18 12.39 5.40
C GLY A 128 -18.93 11.97 6.16
N GLU A 129 -18.61 10.68 6.15
CA GLU A 129 -17.39 10.17 6.78
C GLU A 129 -16.13 10.54 5.97
N THR A 130 -16.30 10.62 4.64
CA THR A 130 -15.26 10.92 3.65
C THR A 130 -15.52 12.22 2.90
N CYS A 131 -16.50 13.02 3.32
CA CYS A 131 -16.89 14.28 2.64
C CYS A 131 -17.42 14.06 1.22
N ASP A 132 -18.20 13.00 1.00
CA ASP A 132 -18.67 12.50 -0.29
C ASP A 132 -19.99 13.11 -0.79
N HIS A 133 -20.61 13.97 0.01
CA HIS A 133 -21.83 14.68 -0.37
C HIS A 133 -21.89 16.09 0.21
N CYS A 134 -22.76 16.94 -0.35
CA CYS A 134 -23.01 18.26 0.21
C CYS A 134 -23.86 18.16 1.49
N CYS A 135 -23.59 19.04 2.45
CA CYS A 135 -24.39 19.14 3.65
C CYS A 135 -25.84 19.57 3.34
N PRO A 136 -26.82 19.20 4.18
CA PRO A 136 -28.20 19.66 4.02
C PRO A 136 -28.28 21.18 3.88
N GLY A 137 -28.93 21.67 2.81
CA GLY A 137 -29.04 23.09 2.48
C GLY A 137 -28.05 23.60 1.42
N TYR A 138 -27.02 22.81 1.06
CA TYR A 138 -25.98 23.17 0.09
C TYR A 138 -26.06 22.36 -1.22
N ASN A 139 -27.24 22.31 -1.84
CA ASN A 139 -27.50 21.49 -3.04
C ASN A 139 -27.75 22.33 -4.31
N GLN A 140 -27.25 23.58 -4.36
CA GLN A 140 -27.42 24.47 -5.51
C GLN A 140 -26.61 24.00 -6.72
N THR A 141 -25.50 23.30 -6.49
CA THR A 141 -24.66 22.64 -7.50
C THR A 141 -24.51 21.16 -7.16
N SER A 142 -24.10 20.37 -8.15
CA SER A 142 -23.58 19.03 -7.84
C SER A 142 -22.38 19.13 -6.91
N TRP A 143 -22.19 18.09 -6.11
CA TRP A 143 -20.96 17.86 -5.36
C TRP A 143 -19.77 17.72 -6.30
#